data_AF-A0A935RYP4-F1
#
_entry.id   AF-A0A935RYP4-F1
#
_cell.length_a   1.000
_cell.length_b   1.000
_cell.length_c   1.000
_cell.angle_alpha   90.00
_cell.angle_beta   90.00
_cell.angle_gamma   90.00
#
_symmetry.space_group_name_H-M   'P 1'
#
loop_
_entity.id
_entity.type
_entity.pdbx_description
1 polymer ?
#
loop_
_entity_poly.entity_id
_entity_poly.type
_entity_poly.pdbx_seq_one_letter_code
_entity_poly.pdbx_strand_id
1 'polypeptide(L)' 'MPEIKYVSIKEYLNSERNTPEKNEYYKGEIFAMGGTSLPHNIVFKNMFISLGVKLKGKNCQPFGSDLRIHIPKNTLFYLP' A
#
# COMPACT_ATOMS: atom_id res chain seq x y z
N MET A 1 -27.44 -1.28 13.17
CA MET A 1 -26.00 -1.61 13.03
C MET A 1 -25.63 -1.34 11.58
N PRO A 2 -24.48 -0.70 11.27
CA PRO A 2 -24.09 -0.48 9.89
C PRO A 2 -23.90 -1.82 9.17
N GLU A 3 -24.42 -1.93 7.96
CA GLU A 3 -24.32 -3.12 7.13
C GLU A 3 -22.90 -3.20 6.55
N ILE A 4 -22.11 -4.19 7.00
CA ILE A 4 -20.75 -4.40 6.46
C ILE A 4 -20.90 -5.06 5.09
N LYS A 5 -20.75 -4.26 4.03
CA LYS A 5 -20.76 -4.76 2.66
C LYS A 5 -19.39 -5.33 2.32
N TYR A 6 -19.29 -6.65 2.28
CA TYR A 6 -18.09 -7.33 1.81
C TYR A 6 -17.90 -7.12 0.31
N VAL A 7 -16.71 -6.65 -0.08
CA VAL A 7 -16.34 -6.37 -1.47
C VAL A 7 -15.54 -7.52 -2.05
N SER A 8 -15.84 -7.96 -3.27
CA SER A 8 -15.00 -8.96 -3.94
C SER A 8 -13.66 -8.37 -4.38
N ILE A 9 -12.62 -9.20 -4.52
CA ILE A 9 -11.31 -8.75 -5.03
C ILE A 9 -11.46 -8.04 -6.39
N LYS A 10 -12.34 -8.54 -7.26
CA LYS A 10 -12.58 -7.95 -8.59
C LYS A 10 -13.15 -6.54 -8.49
N GLU A 11 -14.13 -6.34 -7.61
CA GLU A 11 -14.73 -5.02 -7.39
C GLU A 11 -13.72 -4.05 -6.76
N TYR A 12 -12.96 -4.49 -5.76
CA TYR A 12 -11.87 -3.71 -5.16
C TYR A 12 -10.82 -3.29 -6.20
N LEU A 13 -10.33 -4.23 -7.02
CA LEU A 13 -9.34 -3.91 -8.05
C LEU A 13 -9.90 -2.99 -9.15
N ASN A 14 -11.21 -3.02 -9.39
CA ASN A 14 -11.85 -2.10 -10.32
C ASN A 14 -12.02 -0.71 -9.70
N SER A 15 -12.40 -0.59 -8.42
CA SER A 15 -12.49 0.71 -7.75
C SER A 15 -11.13 1.39 -7.69
N GLU A 16 -10.08 0.67 -7.28
CA GLU A 16 -8.71 1.21 -7.16
C GLU A 16 -8.12 1.73 -8.48
N ARG A 17 -8.61 1.27 -9.65
CA ARG A 17 -8.16 1.77 -10.96
C ARG A 17 -8.81 3.09 -11.36
N ASN A 18 -9.96 3.40 -10.77
CA ASN A 18 -10.81 4.52 -11.15
C ASN A 18 -10.76 5.68 -10.15
N THR A 19 -10.05 5.52 -9.02
CA THR A 19 -9.89 6.54 -7.99
C THR A 19 -8.40 6.84 -7.75
N PRO A 20 -8.03 8.11 -7.47
CA PRO A 20 -6.67 8.45 -7.03
C PRO A 20 -6.40 8.02 -5.57
N GLU A 21 -7.46 7.71 -4.82
CA GLU A 21 -7.35 7.21 -3.45
C GLU A 21 -6.74 5.82 -3.43
N LYS A 22 -5.99 5.51 -2.37
CA LYS A 22 -5.38 4.19 -2.20
C LYS A 22 -6.01 3.52 -1.00
N ASN A 23 -6.40 2.27 -1.18
CA ASN A 23 -6.99 1.49 -0.10
C ASN A 23 -6.29 0.14 0.04
N GLU A 24 -6.21 -0.34 1.27
CA GLU A 24 -5.86 -1.73 1.57
C GLU A 24 -7.12 -2.60 1.55
N TYR A 25 -6.94 -3.89 1.27
CA TYR A 25 -8.04 -4.86 1.25
C TYR A 25 -7.70 -6.07 2.10
N TYR A 26 -8.59 -6.46 3.00
CA TYR A 26 -8.45 -7.68 3.79
C TYR A 26 -9.78 -8.40 3.92
N LYS A 27 -9.88 -9.61 3.34
CA LYS A 27 -11.04 -10.52 3.48
C LYS A 27 -12.40 -9.86 3.20
N GLY A 28 -12.45 -8.95 2.24
CA GLY A 28 -13.68 -8.26 1.82
C GLY A 28 -13.89 -6.89 2.45
N GLU A 29 -13.03 -6.49 3.39
CA GLU A 29 -13.03 -5.15 3.99
C GLU A 29 -12.01 -4.26 3.29
N ILE A 30 -12.34 -2.97 3.15
CA ILE A 30 -11.49 -1.95 2.52
C ILE A 30 -11.09 -0.93 3.59
N PHE A 31 -9.80 -0.64 3.68
CA PHE A 31 -9.24 0.32 4.63
C PHE A 31 -8.60 1.48 3.87
N ALA A 32 -9.00 2.70 4.19
CA ALA A 32 -8.40 3.88 3.59
C ALA A 32 -6.94 4.00 4.01
N MET A 33 -6.04 4.14 3.03
CA MET A 33 -4.65 4.47 3.33
C MET A 33 -4.60 5.90 3.88
N GLY A 34 -3.96 6.07 5.03
CA GLY A 34 -3.77 7.39 5.61
C GLY A 34 -2.95 8.30 4.68
N GLY A 35 -3.32 9.57 4.61
CA GLY A 35 -2.50 10.58 3.94
C GLY A 35 -1.15 10.76 4.64
N THR A 36 -0.18 11.31 3.92
CA THR A 36 1.16 11.58 4.47
C THR A 36 1.34 13.06 4.80
N SER A 37 1.93 13.34 5.97
CA SER A 37 2.33 14.69 6.37
C SER A 37 3.72 15.06 5.84
N LEU A 38 4.03 16.36 5.74
CA LEU A 38 5.37 16.80 5.33
C LEU A 38 6.50 16.26 6.24
N PRO A 39 6.38 16.26 7.58
CA PRO A 39 7.38 15.64 8.46
C PRO A 39 7.57 14.14 8.18
N HIS A 40 6.48 13.40 7.93
CA HIS A 40 6.56 11.98 7.56
C HIS A 40 7.34 11.80 6.26
N ASN A 41 7.07 12.62 5.23
CA ASN A 41 7.80 12.59 3.97
C ASN A 41 9.31 12.86 4.12
N ILE A 42 9.70 13.78 5.02
CA ILE A 42 11.12 14.08 5.25
C ILE A 42 11.83 12.86 5.85
N VAL A 43 11.24 12.23 6.86
CA VAL A 43 11.81 11.03 7.51
C VAL A 43 11.88 9.87 6.52
N PHE A 44 10.77 9.60 5.81
CA PHE A 44 10.70 8.56 4.78
C PHE A 44 11.79 8.76 3.72
N LYS A 45 11.89 9.95 3.14
CA LYS A 45 12.88 10.28 2.10
C LYS A 45 14.31 10.00 2.57
N ASN A 46 14.67 10.47 3.77
CA ASN A 46 16.03 10.30 4.29
C ASN A 46 16.38 8.81 4.49
N MET A 47 15.43 8.03 5.03
CA MET A 47 15.59 6.58 5.23
C MET A 47 15.69 5.84 3.88
N PHE A 48 14.78 6.17 2.94
CA PHE A 48 14.71 5.55 1.62
C PHE A 48 16.00 5.76 0.82
N ILE A 49 16.53 7.00 0.79
CA ILE A 49 17.78 7.31 0.11
C ILE A 49 18.96 6.57 0.74
N SER A 50 19.07 6.60 2.07
CA SER A 50 20.15 5.90 2.79
C SER A 50 20.15 4.40 2.51
N LEU A 51 18.97 3.77 2.53
CA LEU A 51 18.80 2.37 2.21
C LEU A 51 19.15 2.07 0.74
N GLY A 52 18.69 2.92 -0.20
CA GLY A 52 19.02 2.80 -1.62
C GLY A 52 20.53 2.85 -1.89
N VAL A 53 21.25 3.78 -1.24
CA VAL A 53 22.71 3.87 -1.33
C VAL A 53 23.37 2.59 -0.80
N LYS A 54 22.90 2.06 0.34
CA LYS A 54 23.45 0.84 0.95
C LYS A 54 23.21 -0.43 0.13
N LEU A 55 22.15 -0.46 -0.67
CA LEU A 55 21.77 -1.59 -1.52
C LEU A 55 22.29 -1.49 -2.96
N LYS A 56 22.92 -0.36 -3.33
CA LYS A 56 23.48 -0.18 -4.68
C LYS A 56 24.43 -1.33 -5.05
N GLY A 57 24.19 -1.94 -6.21
CA GLY A 57 24.97 -3.08 -6.72
C GLY A 57 24.59 -4.45 -6.17
N LYS A 58 23.55 -4.55 -5.32
CA LYS A 58 23.00 -5.82 -4.84
C LYS A 58 21.77 -6.23 -5.64
N ASN A 59 21.33 -7.47 -5.45
CA ASN A 59 20.13 -8.03 -6.10
C ASN A 59 18.80 -7.59 -5.44
N CYS A 60 18.78 -6.47 -4.72
CA CYS A 60 17.58 -5.96 -4.06
C CYS A 60 17.54 -4.42 -4.04
N GLN A 61 16.34 -3.85 -3.92
CA GLN A 61 16.08 -2.42 -3.88
C GLN A 61 14.93 -2.10 -2.93
N PRO A 62 14.88 -0.88 -2.35
CA PRO A 62 13.75 -0.46 -1.53
C PRO A 62 12.56 -0.05 -2.42
N PHE A 63 11.34 -0.23 -1.90
CA PHE A 63 10.10 0.24 -2.52
C PHE A 63 9.36 1.17 -1.55
N GLY A 64 8.70 2.19 -2.08
CA GLY A 64 7.89 3.09 -1.27
C GLY A 64 6.54 2.48 -0.90
N SER A 65 5.83 3.19 -0.02
CA SER A 65 4.48 2.85 0.46
C SER A 65 3.43 2.74 -0.66
N ASP A 66 3.73 3.34 -1.82
CA ASP A 66 2.85 3.36 -2.98
C ASP A 66 2.74 2.04 -3.73
N LEU A 67 3.60 1.05 -3.41
CA LEU A 67 3.56 -0.26 -4.04
C LEU A 67 2.58 -1.17 -3.32
N ARG A 68 1.52 -1.58 -4.02
CA ARG A 68 0.57 -2.58 -3.52
C ARG A 68 1.18 -3.97 -3.55
N ILE A 69 1.16 -4.65 -2.41
CA ILE A 69 1.64 -6.02 -2.25
C ILE A 69 0.43 -6.94 -2.08
N HIS A 70 0.30 -7.96 -2.94
CA HIS A 70 -0.73 -8.97 -2.81
C HIS A 70 -0.18 -10.20 -2.09
N ILE A 71 -0.86 -10.64 -1.03
CA ILE A 71 -0.57 -11.87 -0.29
C ILE A 71 -1.72 -12.88 -0.54
N PRO A 72 -1.56 -13.83 -1.49
CA PRO A 72 -2.66 -14.73 -1.88
C PRO A 72 -3.17 -15.60 -0.74
N LYS A 73 -2.30 -15.97 0.21
CA LYS A 73 -2.63 -16.86 1.35
C LYS A 73 -3.81 -16.36 2.19
N ASN A 74 -3.99 -15.04 2.28
CA ASN A 74 -5.04 -14.42 3.08
C ASN A 74 -5.81 -13.34 2.31
N THR A 75 -5.67 -13.30 0.98
CA THR A 75 -6.29 -12.33 0.08
C THR A 75 -5.93 -10.86 0.35
N LEU A 76 -4.89 -10.59 1.14
CA LEU A 76 -4.53 -9.23 1.54
C LEU A 76 -3.92 -8.46 0.36
N PHE A 77 -4.40 -7.25 0.14
CA PHE A 77 -3.68 -6.23 -0.61
C PHE A 77 -3.25 -5.13 0.35
N TYR A 78 -1.94 -5.01 0.55
CA TYR A 78 -1.33 -4.14 1.55
C TYR A 78 -0.49 -3.04 0.90
N LEU A 79 -0.42 -1.88 1.56
CA LEU A 79 0.40 -0.73 1.20
C LEU A 79 1.31 -0.42 2.41
N PRO A 80 2.64 -0.61 2.31
CA PRO A 80 3.55 -0.55 3.44
C PRO A 80 3.82 0.86 4.00
#